data_AF-A0A538ADG9-F1
#
_entry.id   AF-A0A538ADG9-F1
#
_cell.length_a   1.000
_cell.length_b   1.000
_cell.length_c   1.000
_cell.angle_alpha   90.00
_cell.angle_beta   90.00
_cell.angle_gamma   90.00
#
_symmetry.space_group_name_H-M   'P 1'
#
loop_
_entity.id
_entity.type
_entity.pdbx_description
1 polymer ?
#
loop_
_entity_poly.entity_id
_entity_poly.type
_entity_poly.pdbx_seq_one_letter_code
_entity_poly.pdbx_strand_id
1 'polypeptide(L)'
;MTIDTPFVRRVAKVGVVAAAALLVTAGVAGANVPLTQVSADPFTNATSQHATEVEPDTFADHGTVVATFQVGRFFNGGATDIGFARSGDGGATWDPPGFLPGLTFSSGADSPYERVSDPSVAYDAAHATWLISSLPLLPNIASPTVLVSRSTDDGRTWGDPVSIPPPVSHSVDLDKNWTVCDNVSAAFRGHCYTELDNFL
;
A
#
# COMPACT_ATOMS: atom_id res chain seq x y z
N MET A 1 -77.86 20.93 -30.79
CA MET A 1 -78.00 20.16 -29.53
C MET A 1 -76.62 19.63 -29.19
N THR A 2 -75.96 20.31 -28.25
CA THR A 2 -74.59 20.10 -27.79
C THR A 2 -74.52 18.96 -26.78
N ILE A 3 -73.55 18.05 -26.92
CA ILE A 3 -73.03 17.23 -25.81
C ILE A 3 -71.51 17.18 -25.91
N ASP A 4 -70.86 18.04 -25.12
CA ASP A 4 -69.45 17.91 -24.74
C ASP A 4 -69.29 16.70 -23.80
N THR A 5 -68.32 15.83 -24.05
CA THR A 5 -67.88 14.79 -23.10
C THR A 5 -66.46 15.09 -22.61
N PRO A 6 -66.27 15.56 -21.36
CA PRO A 6 -64.98 16.03 -20.85
C PRO A 6 -64.15 14.91 -20.19
N PHE A 7 -64.10 13.70 -20.77
CA PHE A 7 -63.53 12.54 -20.05
C PHE A 7 -62.11 12.11 -20.44
N VAL A 8 -61.54 12.61 -21.54
CA VAL A 8 -60.25 12.09 -22.04
C VAL A 8 -59.03 12.89 -21.56
N ARG A 9 -59.21 14.10 -21.01
CA ARG A 9 -58.08 14.99 -20.67
C ARG A 9 -57.48 14.83 -19.25
N ARG A 10 -58.07 14.03 -18.36
CA ARG A 10 -57.59 13.92 -16.96
C ARG A 10 -56.60 12.80 -16.71
N VAL A 11 -56.56 11.74 -17.54
CA VAL A 11 -55.68 10.59 -17.28
C VAL A 11 -54.22 10.88 -17.68
N ALA A 12 -53.99 11.63 -18.76
CA ALA A 12 -52.63 11.91 -19.24
C ALA A 12 -51.80 12.82 -18.30
N LYS A 13 -52.44 13.66 -17.48
CA LYS A 13 -51.72 14.59 -16.58
C LYS A 13 -51.30 13.95 -15.25
N VAL A 14 -51.97 12.88 -14.81
CA VAL A 14 -51.62 12.22 -13.54
C VAL A 14 -50.40 11.32 -13.72
N GLY A 15 -50.24 10.66 -14.88
CA GLY A 15 -49.08 9.79 -15.16
C GLY A 15 -47.76 10.55 -15.28
N VAL A 16 -47.76 11.76 -15.88
CA VAL A 16 -46.53 12.55 -16.07
C VAL A 16 -46.04 13.18 -14.77
N VAL A 17 -46.94 13.60 -13.87
CA VAL A 17 -46.55 14.15 -12.57
C VAL A 17 -46.05 13.05 -11.63
N ALA A 18 -46.62 11.83 -11.70
CA ALA A 18 -46.12 10.70 -10.92
C ALA A 18 -44.70 10.28 -11.36
N ALA A 19 -44.41 10.23 -12.66
CA ALA A 19 -43.08 9.90 -13.17
C ALA A 19 -42.03 10.98 -12.83
N ALA A 20 -42.39 12.26 -12.90
CA ALA A 20 -41.50 13.36 -12.51
C ALA A 20 -41.25 13.40 -10.99
N ALA A 21 -42.24 13.05 -10.16
CA ALA A 21 -42.08 12.97 -8.71
C ALA A 21 -41.17 11.80 -8.28
N LEU A 22 -41.20 10.68 -9.01
CA LEU A 22 -40.32 9.52 -8.77
C LEU A 22 -38.85 9.77 -9.14
N LEU A 23 -38.56 10.69 -10.07
CA LEU A 23 -37.20 11.03 -10.51
C LEU A 23 -36.49 12.04 -9.59
N VAL A 24 -37.24 12.78 -8.75
CA VAL A 24 -36.68 13.82 -7.87
C VAL A 24 -36.27 13.29 -6.48
N THR A 25 -36.66 12.05 -6.13
CA THR A 25 -36.28 11.40 -4.86
C THR A 25 -35.16 10.38 -4.99
N ALA A 26 -34.53 10.26 -6.16
CA ALA A 26 -33.25 9.55 -6.27
C ALA A 26 -32.17 10.42 -5.61
N GLY A 27 -32.19 10.48 -4.27
CA GLY A 27 -31.08 11.00 -3.51
C GLY A 27 -29.82 10.26 -3.97
N VAL A 28 -28.74 11.00 -4.17
CA VAL A 28 -27.40 10.42 -4.24
C VAL A 28 -27.21 9.65 -2.94
N ALA A 29 -27.41 8.33 -2.97
CA ALA A 29 -26.97 7.46 -1.91
C ALA A 29 -25.45 7.48 -1.97
N GLY A 30 -24.83 8.41 -1.25
CA GLY A 30 -23.41 8.33 -0.96
C GLY A 30 -23.20 7.03 -0.21
N ALA A 31 -22.54 6.05 -0.82
CA ALA A 31 -22.12 4.87 -0.12
C ALA A 31 -21.21 5.33 1.03
N ASN A 32 -21.72 5.32 2.25
CA ASN A 32 -20.90 5.55 3.43
C ASN A 32 -20.08 4.28 3.62
N VAL A 33 -18.97 4.15 2.88
CA VAL A 33 -18.05 3.03 3.00
C VAL A 33 -17.38 3.17 4.37
N PRO A 34 -17.63 2.26 5.32
CA PRO A 34 -16.96 2.33 6.61
C PRO A 34 -15.45 2.30 6.40
N LEU A 35 -14.71 3.15 7.12
CA LEU A 35 -13.26 3.07 7.12
C LEU A 35 -12.85 1.81 7.89
N THR A 36 -12.12 0.92 7.22
CA THR A 36 -11.45 -0.22 7.85
C THR A 36 -10.06 0.22 8.24
N GLN A 37 -9.75 0.19 9.52
CA GLN A 37 -8.37 0.35 9.98
C GLN A 37 -7.61 -0.94 9.68
N VAL A 38 -6.55 -0.85 8.87
CA VAL A 38 -5.74 -2.00 8.45
C VAL A 38 -4.45 -2.13 9.25
N SER A 39 -3.98 -1.06 9.89
CA SER A 39 -2.79 -1.04 10.72
C SER A 39 -2.85 0.06 11.79
N ALA A 40 -1.95 -0.03 12.77
CA ALA A 40 -1.58 1.06 13.65
C ALA A 40 -0.16 0.84 14.16
N ASP A 41 0.59 1.94 14.25
CA ASP A 41 1.91 1.99 14.84
C ASP A 41 1.90 1.55 16.33
N PRO A 42 2.57 0.43 16.67
CA PRO A 42 2.64 -0.07 18.03
C PRO A 42 3.84 0.51 18.80
N PHE A 43 4.73 1.26 18.14
CA PHE A 43 6.02 1.63 18.69
C PHE A 43 5.91 2.83 19.64
N THR A 44 6.65 2.72 20.75
CA THR A 44 6.64 3.69 21.83
C THR A 44 8.02 4.28 22.14
N ASN A 45 8.96 4.18 21.20
CA ASN A 45 10.28 4.80 21.36
C ASN A 45 10.17 6.33 21.36
N ALA A 46 10.89 7.00 22.27
CA ALA A 46 10.86 8.46 22.41
C ALA A 46 11.54 9.20 21.24
N THR A 47 12.28 8.48 20.39
CA THR A 47 12.97 9.02 19.21
C THR A 47 12.07 9.11 17.98
N SER A 48 10.88 8.48 18.00
CA SER A 48 9.87 8.53 16.94
C SER A 48 8.58 9.21 17.39
N GLN A 49 7.79 9.59 16.39
CA GLN A 49 6.44 10.06 16.58
C GLN A 49 5.52 8.85 16.76
N HIS A 50 4.83 8.77 17.89
CA HIS A 50 3.82 7.74 18.12
C HIS A 50 2.64 7.86 17.18
N ALA A 51 2.01 6.73 16.89
CA ALA A 51 0.79 6.65 16.08
C ALA A 51 1.01 7.25 14.68
N THR A 52 2.20 7.02 14.10
CA THR A 52 2.52 7.50 12.75
C THR A 52 2.79 6.37 11.78
N GLU A 53 2.08 6.41 10.65
CA GLU A 53 2.32 5.59 9.48
C GLU A 53 2.37 6.51 8.26
N VAL A 54 3.44 6.45 7.47
CA VAL A 54 3.67 7.36 6.35
C VAL A 54 4.30 6.63 5.16
N GLU A 55 4.35 7.32 4.02
CA GLU A 55 4.98 6.84 2.78
C GLU A 55 4.51 5.44 2.36
N PRO A 56 3.19 5.27 2.13
CA PRO A 56 2.64 3.99 1.75
C PRO A 56 2.95 3.66 0.29
N ASP A 57 3.05 2.36 0.00
CA ASP A 57 2.96 1.79 -1.33
C ASP A 57 2.00 0.59 -1.33
N THR A 58 1.39 0.29 -2.47
CA THR A 58 0.41 -0.81 -2.61
C THR A 58 0.55 -1.50 -3.96
N PHE A 59 0.46 -2.82 -3.96
CA PHE A 59 0.42 -3.60 -5.19
C PHE A 59 -0.63 -4.72 -5.09
N ALA A 60 -1.28 -5.04 -6.21
CA ALA A 60 -2.35 -6.02 -6.27
C ALA A 60 -2.13 -7.01 -7.40
N ASP A 61 -2.28 -8.30 -7.11
CA ASP A 61 -2.12 -9.37 -8.09
C ASP A 61 -2.94 -10.61 -7.69
N HIS A 62 -3.56 -11.28 -8.67
CA HIS A 62 -4.44 -12.46 -8.49
C HIS A 62 -5.48 -12.38 -7.33
N GLY A 63 -5.97 -11.19 -7.01
CA GLY A 63 -6.96 -10.98 -5.94
C GLY A 63 -6.37 -10.72 -4.54
N THR A 64 -5.05 -10.83 -4.40
CA THR A 64 -4.33 -10.38 -3.20
C THR A 64 -3.92 -8.92 -3.38
N VAL A 65 -4.07 -8.12 -2.31
CA VAL A 65 -3.53 -6.76 -2.20
C VAL A 65 -2.54 -6.75 -1.05
N VAL A 66 -1.34 -6.23 -1.29
CA VAL A 66 -0.36 -5.95 -0.23
C VAL A 66 -0.13 -4.44 -0.19
N ALA A 67 -0.31 -3.87 0.99
CA ALA A 67 0.06 -2.51 1.32
C ALA A 67 1.29 -2.54 2.24
N THR A 68 2.17 -1.57 2.09
CA THR A 68 3.35 -1.39 2.95
C THR A 68 3.56 0.09 3.24
N PHE A 69 4.15 0.41 4.39
CA PHE A 69 4.28 1.77 4.90
C PHE A 69 5.33 1.85 6.00
N GLN A 70 5.90 3.02 6.21
CA GLN A 70 6.73 3.29 7.38
C GLN A 70 5.89 3.29 8.66
N VAL A 71 6.46 2.84 9.78
CA VAL A 71 5.78 2.77 11.09
C VAL A 71 6.68 3.31 12.20
N GLY A 72 6.18 4.27 12.98
CA GLY A 72 6.96 4.93 14.03
C GLY A 72 7.98 5.89 13.42
N ARG A 73 7.51 6.93 12.73
CA ARG A 73 8.32 7.89 11.99
C ARG A 73 9.20 8.72 12.92
N PHE A 74 10.52 8.66 12.75
CA PHE A 74 11.46 9.51 13.48
C PHE A 74 11.26 11.00 13.14
N PHE A 75 11.59 11.91 14.06
CA PHE A 75 11.38 13.34 13.83
C PHE A 75 12.22 13.93 12.68
N ASN A 76 13.29 13.25 12.24
CA ASN A 76 14.26 13.78 11.29
C ASN A 76 14.67 12.81 10.15
N GLY A 77 13.92 11.74 9.88
CA GLY A 77 14.23 10.80 8.78
C GLY A 77 14.06 9.33 9.19
N GLY A 78 13.45 8.53 8.31
CA GLY A 78 13.17 7.10 8.53
C GLY A 78 12.16 6.80 9.65
N ALA A 79 11.93 5.51 9.87
CA ALA A 79 10.97 4.95 10.80
C ALA A 79 11.55 3.77 11.58
N THR A 80 10.86 3.39 12.66
CA THR A 80 11.23 2.23 13.49
C THR A 80 11.16 0.94 12.68
N ASP A 81 10.14 0.76 11.85
CA ASP A 81 9.99 -0.43 11.01
C ASP A 81 9.20 -0.13 9.73
N ILE A 82 9.11 -1.13 8.85
CA ILE A 82 8.16 -1.18 7.74
C ILE A 82 7.02 -2.12 8.10
N GLY A 83 5.81 -1.59 8.09
CA GLY A 83 4.57 -2.34 8.24
C GLY A 83 4.10 -2.92 6.92
N PHE A 84 3.29 -3.98 7.01
CA PHE A 84 2.53 -4.50 5.89
C PHE A 84 1.09 -4.86 6.31
N ALA A 85 0.17 -4.69 5.38
CA ALA A 85 -1.21 -5.16 5.47
C ALA A 85 -1.56 -5.95 4.22
N ARG A 86 -2.23 -7.10 4.41
CA ARG A 86 -2.63 -8.00 3.33
C ARG A 86 -4.15 -8.13 3.27
N SER A 87 -4.69 -8.10 2.07
CA SER A 87 -6.03 -8.60 1.78
C SER A 87 -5.92 -9.74 0.77
N GLY A 88 -6.63 -10.86 1.01
CA GLY A 88 -6.69 -11.99 0.09
C GLY A 88 -7.94 -12.02 -0.80
N ASP A 89 -8.77 -10.98 -0.73
CA ASP A 89 -10.10 -10.94 -1.36
C ASP A 89 -10.39 -9.59 -2.04
N GLY A 90 -9.35 -8.98 -2.62
CA GLY A 90 -9.45 -7.75 -3.41
C GLY A 90 -9.70 -6.49 -2.57
N GLY A 91 -9.32 -6.50 -1.29
CA GLY A 91 -9.47 -5.38 -0.37
C GLY A 91 -10.77 -5.40 0.44
N ALA A 92 -11.57 -6.48 0.38
CA ALA A 92 -12.84 -6.57 1.10
C ALA A 92 -12.63 -6.84 2.60
N THR A 93 -11.69 -7.72 2.94
CA THR A 93 -11.21 -7.96 4.31
C THR A 93 -9.69 -7.91 4.37
N TRP A 94 -9.17 -7.59 5.54
CA TRP A 94 -7.74 -7.44 5.78
C TRP A 94 -7.31 -8.37 6.92
N ASP A 95 -6.19 -9.06 6.72
CA ASP A 95 -5.53 -9.83 7.76
C ASP A 95 -5.03 -8.90 8.87
N PRO A 96 -4.74 -9.42 10.09
CA PRO A 96 -4.01 -8.64 11.08
C PRO A 96 -2.71 -8.05 10.47
N PRO A 97 -2.37 -6.78 10.75
CA PRO A 97 -1.15 -6.17 10.24
C PRO A 97 0.09 -6.89 10.77
N GLY A 98 1.19 -6.76 10.04
CA GLY A 98 2.50 -7.21 10.49
C GLY A 98 3.59 -6.16 10.24
N PHE A 99 4.78 -6.44 10.77
CA PHE A 99 5.98 -5.61 10.63
C PHE A 99 7.11 -6.50 10.12
N LEU A 100 7.93 -5.99 9.21
CA LEU A 100 8.95 -6.79 8.53
C LEU A 100 10.09 -7.16 9.49
N PRO A 101 10.45 -8.45 9.61
CA PRO A 101 11.52 -8.85 10.52
C PRO A 101 12.90 -8.43 10.00
N GLY A 102 13.87 -8.32 10.90
CA GLY A 102 15.29 -8.19 10.54
C GLY A 102 15.74 -6.81 10.04
N LEU A 103 14.85 -5.81 9.93
CA LEU A 103 15.19 -4.52 9.35
C LEU A 103 16.02 -3.63 10.28
N THR A 104 15.57 -3.36 11.51
CA THR A 104 16.20 -2.36 12.38
C THR A 104 16.40 -2.87 13.81
N PHE A 105 17.42 -2.36 14.50
CA PHE A 105 17.54 -2.62 15.93
C PHE A 105 16.49 -1.86 16.75
N SER A 106 15.89 -0.79 16.21
CA SER A 106 14.81 -0.04 16.86
C SER A 106 13.52 -0.86 16.94
N SER A 107 13.28 -1.78 16.00
CA SER A 107 12.20 -2.78 16.09
C SER A 107 12.60 -4.05 16.84
N GLY A 108 13.83 -4.10 17.37
CA GLY A 108 14.34 -5.20 18.19
C GLY A 108 15.09 -6.30 17.44
N ALA A 109 15.41 -6.10 16.15
CA ALA A 109 16.20 -7.06 15.38
C ALA A 109 17.72 -6.93 15.67
N ASP A 110 18.47 -8.00 15.40
CA ASP A 110 19.93 -7.96 15.33
C ASP A 110 20.36 -7.36 13.98
N SER A 111 20.30 -6.03 13.89
CA SER A 111 20.56 -5.25 12.67
C SER A 111 21.50 -4.08 12.99
N PRO A 112 22.44 -3.71 12.09
CA PRO A 112 23.26 -2.52 12.27
C PRO A 112 22.49 -1.21 12.01
N TYR A 113 21.27 -1.29 11.49
CA TYR A 113 20.49 -0.14 11.06
C TYR A 113 19.55 0.33 12.18
N GLU A 114 19.55 1.63 12.44
CA GLU A 114 18.67 2.23 13.45
C GLU A 114 17.24 2.35 12.92
N ARG A 115 17.10 2.62 11.62
CA ARG A 115 15.84 3.01 11.00
C ARG A 115 15.71 2.40 9.62
N VAL A 116 14.52 2.50 9.07
CA VAL A 116 14.20 2.09 7.69
C VAL A 116 13.23 3.09 7.06
N SER A 117 13.27 3.23 5.74
CA SER A 117 12.45 4.19 4.99
C SER A 117 12.00 3.60 3.66
N ASP A 118 11.11 4.33 2.99
CA ASP A 118 10.81 4.20 1.56
C ASP A 118 10.42 2.78 1.10
N PRO A 119 9.39 2.17 1.71
CA PRO A 119 8.97 0.86 1.28
C PRO A 119 8.34 0.93 -0.13
N SER A 120 8.70 -0.01 -0.99
CA SER A 120 8.07 -0.21 -2.30
C SER A 120 7.78 -1.70 -2.49
N VAL A 121 6.55 -2.04 -2.89
CA VAL A 121 6.03 -3.40 -3.00
C VAL A 121 5.82 -3.81 -4.46
N ALA A 122 6.27 -5.02 -4.79
CA ALA A 122 6.09 -5.64 -6.09
C ALA A 122 5.72 -7.12 -5.97
N TYR A 123 5.22 -7.69 -7.05
CA TYR A 123 4.97 -9.12 -7.15
C TYR A 123 5.70 -9.75 -8.32
N ASP A 124 6.42 -10.82 -8.06
CA ASP A 124 7.05 -11.69 -9.04
C ASP A 124 6.09 -12.84 -9.40
N ALA A 125 5.39 -12.69 -10.53
CA ALA A 125 4.41 -13.67 -10.97
C ALA A 125 5.03 -14.97 -11.49
N ALA A 126 6.34 -15.01 -11.77
CA ALA A 126 7.00 -16.26 -12.17
C ALA A 126 7.27 -17.17 -10.99
N HIS A 127 7.61 -16.57 -9.84
CA HIS A 127 7.98 -17.30 -8.62
C HIS A 127 6.91 -17.21 -7.53
N ALA A 128 5.77 -16.60 -7.82
CA ALA A 128 4.68 -16.37 -6.87
C ALA A 128 5.15 -15.71 -5.57
N THR A 129 6.02 -14.72 -5.69
CA THR A 129 6.74 -14.11 -4.57
C THR A 129 6.42 -12.63 -4.47
N TRP A 130 5.98 -12.18 -3.30
CA TRP A 130 5.89 -10.76 -2.99
C TRP A 130 7.24 -10.24 -2.52
N LEU A 131 7.58 -9.02 -2.95
CA LEU A 131 8.81 -8.33 -2.62
C LEU A 131 8.46 -6.99 -2.01
N ILE A 132 9.09 -6.65 -0.87
CA ILE A 132 9.11 -5.28 -0.35
C ILE A 132 10.56 -4.84 -0.28
N SER A 133 10.88 -3.81 -1.04
CA SER A 133 12.19 -3.13 -0.97
C SER A 133 12.12 -1.95 -0.01
N SER A 134 13.20 -1.66 0.71
CA SER A 134 13.26 -0.56 1.68
C SER A 134 14.69 -0.03 1.86
N LEU A 135 14.83 1.22 2.30
CA LEU A 135 16.11 1.86 2.60
C LEU A 135 16.45 1.73 4.09
N PRO A 136 17.36 0.84 4.50
CA PRO A 136 17.91 0.89 5.85
C PRO A 136 18.75 2.16 6.05
N LEU A 137 18.70 2.71 7.26
CA LEU A 137 19.48 3.88 7.67
C LEU A 137 20.36 3.53 8.86
N LEU A 138 21.64 3.84 8.74
CA LEU A 138 22.58 3.81 9.85
C LEU A 138 22.23 4.90 10.90
N PRO A 139 22.80 4.86 12.12
CA PRO A 139 22.55 5.90 13.14
C PRO A 139 22.89 7.33 12.70
N ASN A 140 23.76 7.50 11.68
CA ASN A 140 24.08 8.79 11.08
C ASN A 140 23.12 9.19 9.93
N ILE A 141 22.03 8.43 9.73
CA ILE A 141 20.97 8.65 8.72
C ILE A 141 21.41 8.35 7.28
N ALA A 142 22.66 7.92 7.05
CA ALA A 142 23.08 7.47 5.72
C ALA A 142 22.42 6.14 5.34
N SER A 143 22.01 6.01 4.07
CA SER A 143 21.51 4.75 3.51
C SER A 143 22.54 4.09 2.58
N PRO A 144 23.21 3.01 3.01
CA PRO A 144 24.29 2.41 2.24
C PRO A 144 23.83 1.37 1.21
N THR A 145 22.59 0.90 1.27
CA THR A 145 22.08 -0.23 0.49
C THR A 145 20.57 -0.17 0.39
N VAL A 146 19.98 -0.98 -0.50
CA VAL A 146 18.56 -1.35 -0.44
C VAL A 146 18.44 -2.74 0.19
N LEU A 147 17.44 -2.94 1.05
CA LEU A 147 17.02 -4.25 1.55
C LEU A 147 15.78 -4.72 0.80
N VAL A 148 15.66 -6.04 0.59
CA VAL A 148 14.49 -6.67 -0.01
C VAL A 148 14.00 -7.80 0.90
N SER A 149 12.82 -7.62 1.46
CA SER A 149 12.07 -8.65 2.17
C SER A 149 11.18 -9.43 1.19
N ARG A 150 11.01 -10.73 1.42
CA ARG A 150 10.25 -11.60 0.51
C ARG A 150 9.21 -12.43 1.25
N SER A 151 8.07 -12.62 0.61
CA SER A 151 7.03 -13.55 1.02
C SER A 151 6.71 -14.53 -0.10
N THR A 152 6.77 -15.82 0.22
CA THR A 152 6.45 -16.93 -0.70
C THR A 152 5.14 -17.63 -0.35
N ASP A 153 4.38 -17.07 0.59
CA ASP A 153 3.09 -17.57 1.06
C ASP A 153 1.97 -16.55 0.83
N ASP A 154 2.09 -15.85 -0.30
CA ASP A 154 1.12 -14.88 -0.81
C ASP A 154 0.95 -13.67 0.14
N GLY A 155 2.06 -13.19 0.72
CA GLY A 155 2.12 -11.97 1.53
C GLY A 155 1.75 -12.17 3.00
N ARG A 156 1.60 -13.41 3.48
CA ARG A 156 1.16 -13.71 4.85
C ARG A 156 2.32 -13.62 5.85
N THR A 157 3.47 -14.15 5.49
CA THR A 157 4.69 -14.08 6.31
C THR A 157 5.87 -13.64 5.46
N TRP A 158 6.83 -13.00 6.13
CA TRP A 158 8.02 -12.42 5.51
C TRP A 158 9.26 -12.97 6.20
N GLY A 159 10.28 -13.30 5.41
CA GLY A 159 11.58 -13.69 5.93
C GLY A 159 12.50 -12.48 6.16
N ASP A 160 13.66 -12.74 6.77
CA ASP A 160 14.72 -11.74 6.91
C ASP A 160 15.13 -11.16 5.55
N PRO A 161 15.49 -9.86 5.50
CA PRO A 161 15.79 -9.17 4.25
C PRO A 161 17.11 -9.64 3.64
N VAL A 162 17.23 -9.50 2.32
CA VAL A 162 18.51 -9.58 1.62
C VAL A 162 18.94 -8.19 1.16
N SER A 163 20.24 -7.91 1.17
CA SER A 163 20.80 -6.64 0.69
C SER A 163 21.10 -6.71 -0.80
N ILE A 164 20.68 -5.69 -1.55
CA ILE A 164 21.17 -5.45 -2.91
C ILE A 164 22.61 -4.91 -2.80
N PRO A 165 23.60 -5.45 -3.53
CA PRO A 165 24.96 -4.94 -3.47
C PRO A 165 25.00 -3.43 -3.74
N PRO A 166 25.70 -2.63 -2.90
CA PRO A 166 25.77 -1.19 -3.09
C PRO A 166 26.45 -0.84 -4.42
N PRO A 167 26.13 0.32 -5.03
CA PRO A 167 26.82 0.80 -6.22
C PRO A 167 28.33 0.93 -5.97
N VAL A 168 29.13 0.73 -7.02
CA VAL A 168 30.58 0.98 -6.99
C VAL A 168 30.88 2.48 -7.00
N SER A 169 30.68 3.15 -5.87
CA SER A 169 30.98 4.57 -5.66
C SER A 169 31.82 4.77 -4.39
N HIS A 170 32.59 5.86 -4.34
CA HIS A 170 33.34 6.27 -3.14
C HIS A 170 32.45 6.90 -2.06
N SER A 171 31.23 7.31 -2.41
CA SER A 171 30.19 7.79 -1.50
C SER A 171 28.83 7.28 -1.95
N VAL A 172 28.14 6.57 -1.06
CA VAL A 172 26.80 6.01 -1.29
C VAL A 172 25.88 6.52 -0.19
N ASP A 173 24.84 7.23 -0.59
CA ASP A 173 23.72 7.63 0.26
C ASP A 173 22.45 7.58 -0.58
N LEU A 174 21.75 6.44 -0.49
CA LEU A 174 20.70 6.06 -1.42
C LEU A 174 19.35 6.69 -1.08
N ASP A 175 18.65 7.09 -2.12
CA ASP A 175 17.24 7.56 -2.14
C ASP A 175 16.83 7.68 -3.60
N LYS A 176 15.64 7.36 -4.10
CA LYS A 176 14.54 6.57 -3.54
C LYS A 176 14.54 5.19 -4.21
N ASN A 177 14.31 4.10 -3.47
CA ASN A 177 14.16 2.79 -4.12
C ASN A 177 12.77 2.62 -4.74
N TRP A 178 12.69 1.95 -5.88
CA TRP A 178 11.43 1.49 -6.44
C TRP A 178 11.61 0.14 -7.13
N THR A 179 10.81 -0.87 -6.75
CA THR A 179 10.93 -2.22 -7.31
C THR A 179 9.74 -2.55 -8.21
N VAL A 180 10.03 -3.13 -9.38
CA VAL A 180 9.02 -3.67 -10.31
C VAL A 180 9.46 -5.01 -10.87
N CYS A 181 8.50 -5.86 -11.26
CA CYS A 181 8.77 -7.16 -11.87
C CYS A 181 8.08 -7.30 -13.23
N ASP A 182 8.78 -7.91 -14.18
CA ASP A 182 8.25 -8.27 -15.49
C ASP A 182 7.26 -9.44 -15.34
N ASN A 183 5.96 -9.15 -15.26
CA ASN A 183 4.93 -10.18 -15.07
C ASN A 183 4.27 -10.66 -16.37
N VAL A 184 4.53 -9.98 -17.48
CA VAL A 184 4.01 -10.36 -18.80
C VAL A 184 4.73 -11.60 -19.35
N SER A 185 4.02 -12.40 -20.15
CA SER A 185 4.58 -13.60 -20.79
C SER A 185 5.55 -13.24 -21.93
N ALA A 186 6.78 -12.87 -21.55
CA ALA A 186 7.87 -12.49 -22.43
C ALA A 186 9.21 -13.08 -21.92
N ALA A 187 10.31 -12.82 -22.66
CA ALA A 187 11.63 -13.37 -22.35
C ALA A 187 12.16 -13.05 -20.94
N PHE A 188 11.73 -11.92 -20.36
CA PHE A 188 12.16 -11.45 -19.04
C PHE A 188 11.12 -11.71 -17.94
N ARG A 189 10.13 -12.58 -18.17
CA ARG A 189 9.11 -12.86 -17.15
C ARG A 189 9.78 -13.36 -15.86
N GLY A 190 9.45 -12.73 -14.73
CA GLY A 190 10.02 -13.05 -13.41
C GLY A 190 11.34 -12.35 -13.09
N HIS A 191 11.81 -11.46 -13.96
CA HIS A 191 12.90 -10.56 -13.62
C HIS A 191 12.34 -9.36 -12.88
N CYS A 192 12.94 -9.05 -11.72
CA CYS A 192 12.61 -7.87 -10.93
C CYS A 192 13.79 -6.90 -10.93
N TYR A 193 13.47 -5.61 -10.97
CA TYR A 193 14.42 -4.53 -11.05
C TYR A 193 14.12 -3.53 -9.95
N THR A 194 15.17 -3.06 -9.29
CA THR A 194 15.10 -1.98 -8.32
C THR A 194 15.88 -0.80 -8.88
N GLU A 195 15.17 0.30 -9.09
CA GLU A 195 15.78 1.62 -9.32
C GLU A 195 16.07 2.27 -7.97
N LEU A 196 17.12 3.10 -7.93
CA LEU A 196 17.55 3.87 -6.77
C LEU A 196 18.34 5.09 -7.26
N ASP A 197 18.16 6.24 -6.63
CA ASP A 197 19.04 7.39 -6.83
C ASP A 197 20.08 7.48 -5.68
N ASN A 198 20.98 8.44 -5.81
CA ASN A 198 21.99 8.76 -4.81
C ASN A 198 21.85 10.25 -4.48
N PHE A 199 21.75 10.60 -3.20
CA PHE A 199 21.63 12.00 -2.75
C PHE A 199 22.86 12.87 -3.09
N LEU A 200 24.00 12.24 -3.38
CA LEU A 200 25.32 12.87 -3.54
C LEU A 200 25.79 12.92 -5.00
#